data_AF-A0A397AMF8-F1
#
_entry.id   AF-A0A397AMF8-F1
#
_cell.length_a   1.000
_cell.length_b   1.000
_cell.length_c   1.000
_cell.angle_alpha   90.00
_cell.angle_beta   90.00
_cell.angle_gamma   90.00
#
_symmetry.space_group_name_H-M   'P 1'
#
loop_
_entity.id
_entity.type
_entity.pdbx_description
1 polymer ?
#
loop_
_entity_poly.entity_id
_entity_poly.type
_entity_poly.pdbx_seq_one_letter_code
_entity_poly.pdbx_strand_id
1 'polypeptide(L)'
;MDGYVNMCRWFHCDVLLHDPNYQLAGGIALTDEYTGAHGGVGIIFESGEAGDTSRMAAVADAVLRILTHEMAMLPVDTAMPPPPSQPTAFEVTEVLQESCKERPGGFIRNFDRVPANETFATVHSVDLCVPYESFIVFPKVPSLWKVGS
;
A
#
# COMPACT_ATOMS: atom_id res chain seq x y z
N MET A 1 -5.94 -7.90 -14.54
CA MET A 1 -5.10 -7.96 -13.33
C MET A 1 -3.63 -7.95 -13.71
N ASP A 2 -3.22 -8.78 -14.67
CA ASP A 2 -1.82 -8.95 -15.11
C ASP A 2 -1.11 -7.65 -15.53
N GLY A 3 -1.79 -6.76 -16.27
CA GLY A 3 -1.20 -5.49 -16.71
C GLY A 3 -0.81 -4.54 -15.57
N TYR A 4 -1.62 -4.48 -14.51
CA TYR A 4 -1.35 -3.62 -13.35
C TYR A 4 -0.13 -4.12 -12.56
N VAL A 5 -0.08 -5.43 -12.28
CA VAL A 5 1.05 -6.05 -11.58
C VAL A 5 2.34 -5.91 -12.41
N ASN A 6 2.25 -6.00 -13.74
CA ASN A 6 3.36 -5.78 -14.66
C ASN A 6 3.86 -4.33 -14.69
N MET A 7 3.05 -3.34 -14.32
CA MET A 7 3.51 -1.97 -14.13
C MET A 7 4.16 -1.80 -12.77
N CYS A 8 3.54 -2.31 -11.70
CA CYS A 8 4.03 -2.16 -10.33
C CYS A 8 5.41 -2.81 -10.10
N ARG A 9 5.74 -3.89 -10.83
CA ARG A 9 7.06 -4.58 -10.73
C ARG A 9 8.26 -3.68 -11.06
N TRP A 10 8.06 -2.52 -11.68
CA TRP A 10 9.16 -1.59 -11.98
C TRP A 10 9.55 -0.72 -10.78
N PHE A 11 8.68 -0.61 -9.78
CA PHE A 11 8.99 0.07 -8.53
C PHE A 11 9.76 -0.84 -7.58
N HIS A 12 10.80 -0.31 -6.95
CA HIS A 12 11.54 -1.00 -5.89
C HIS A 12 10.70 -0.99 -4.61
N CYS A 13 9.81 -1.98 -4.46
CA CYS A 13 8.95 -2.15 -3.30
C CYS A 13 8.89 -3.63 -2.89
N ASP A 14 8.80 -3.86 -1.58
CA ASP A 14 8.68 -5.21 -1.02
C ASP A 14 7.20 -5.67 -0.95
N VAL A 15 6.28 -4.71 -0.98
CA VAL A 15 4.86 -4.90 -0.72
C VAL A 15 4.02 -4.20 -1.77
N LEU A 16 2.98 -4.88 -2.24
CA LEU A 16 1.92 -4.33 -3.08
C LEU A 16 0.58 -4.51 -2.37
N LEU A 17 -0.07 -3.41 -2.02
CA LEU A 17 -1.40 -3.43 -1.39
C LEU A 17 -2.47 -3.15 -2.45
N HIS A 18 -3.49 -4.01 -2.49
CA HIS A 18 -4.65 -3.87 -3.35
C HIS A 18 -5.91 -3.60 -2.55
N ASP A 19 -6.71 -2.63 -2.97
CA ASP A 19 -8.07 -2.40 -2.47
C ASP A 19 -9.09 -2.52 -3.63
N PRO A 20 -9.38 -3.74 -4.11
CA PRO A 20 -10.22 -3.94 -5.29
C PRO A 20 -11.69 -3.56 -5.05
N ASN A 21 -12.10 -3.47 -3.78
CA ASN A 21 -13.48 -3.23 -3.37
C ASN A 21 -13.68 -1.84 -2.75
N TYR A 22 -12.67 -0.96 -2.83
CA TYR A 22 -12.70 0.40 -2.28
C TYR A 22 -13.02 0.44 -0.78
N GLN A 23 -12.57 -0.56 -0.02
CA GLN A 23 -12.85 -0.72 1.40
C GLN A 23 -12.24 0.41 2.24
N LEU A 24 -11.06 0.92 1.86
CA LEU A 24 -10.31 1.93 2.62
C LEU A 24 -11.13 3.22 2.79
N ALA A 25 -11.79 3.66 1.73
CA ALA A 25 -12.60 4.88 1.73
C ALA A 25 -14.12 4.62 1.66
N GLY A 26 -14.56 3.37 1.50
CA GLY A 26 -15.96 3.00 1.31
C GLY A 26 -16.51 3.37 -0.08
N GLY A 27 -15.64 3.56 -1.06
CA GLY A 27 -15.94 4.02 -2.42
C GLY A 27 -14.71 4.64 -3.08
N ILE A 28 -14.82 4.98 -4.36
CA ILE A 28 -13.73 5.61 -5.12
C ILE A 28 -13.42 6.99 -4.51
N ALA A 29 -12.30 7.11 -3.83
CA ALA A 29 -11.89 8.35 -3.18
C ALA A 29 -10.38 8.61 -3.26
N LEU A 30 -9.57 7.56 -3.40
CA LEU A 30 -8.14 7.69 -3.54
C LEU A 30 -7.78 8.06 -5.00
N THR A 31 -6.68 8.78 -5.18
CA THR A 31 -6.27 9.32 -6.49
C THR A 31 -6.06 8.20 -7.52
N ASP A 32 -5.50 7.08 -7.09
CA ASP A 32 -5.30 5.89 -7.91
C ASP A 32 -6.62 5.25 -8.34
N GLU A 33 -7.54 5.07 -7.39
CA GLU A 33 -8.88 4.55 -7.66
C GLU A 33 -9.64 5.44 -8.64
N TYR A 34 -9.58 6.77 -8.45
CA TYR A 34 -10.22 7.74 -9.34
C TYR A 34 -9.64 7.65 -10.76
N THR A 35 -8.32 7.52 -10.87
CA THR A 35 -7.65 7.35 -12.17
C THR A 35 -8.10 6.07 -12.86
N GLY A 36 -8.17 4.96 -12.10
CA GLY A 36 -8.68 3.68 -12.58
C GLY A 36 -10.13 3.75 -13.07
N ALA A 37 -11.00 4.42 -12.31
CA ALA A 37 -12.41 4.62 -12.66
C ALA A 37 -12.62 5.39 -13.99
N HIS A 38 -11.62 6.16 -14.43
CA HIS A 38 -11.65 6.91 -15.67
C HIS A 38 -10.82 6.28 -16.80
N GLY A 39 -10.52 4.98 -16.69
CA GLY A 39 -9.82 4.21 -17.73
C GLY A 39 -8.31 4.41 -17.75
N GLY A 40 -7.74 5.08 -16.76
CA GLY A 40 -6.31 5.17 -16.55
C GLY A 40 -5.77 4.03 -15.66
N VAL A 41 -4.48 4.10 -15.35
CA VAL A 41 -3.86 3.27 -14.31
C VAL A 41 -3.35 4.20 -13.22
N GLY A 42 -3.95 4.11 -12.05
CA GLY A 42 -3.54 4.84 -10.86
C GLY A 42 -2.58 4.02 -10.02
N ILE A 43 -1.54 4.65 -9.48
CA ILE A 43 -0.58 4.01 -8.56
C ILE A 43 -0.26 5.01 -7.45
N ILE A 44 -0.45 4.59 -6.20
CA ILE A 44 0.11 5.27 -5.02
C ILE A 44 1.41 4.55 -4.64
N PHE A 45 2.52 5.30 -4.64
CA PHE A 45 3.81 4.80 -4.19
C PHE A 45 4.18 5.44 -2.85
N GLU A 46 4.13 4.64 -1.78
CA GLU A 46 4.54 5.05 -0.45
C GLU A 46 6.08 5.06 -0.36
N SER A 47 6.69 6.23 -0.52
CA SER A 47 8.15 6.37 -0.64
C SER A 47 8.94 6.32 0.67
N GLY A 48 8.25 6.16 1.80
CA GLY A 48 8.84 6.17 3.15
C GLY A 48 8.39 7.37 3.97
N GLU A 49 9.33 7.97 4.72
CA GLU A 49 9.01 9.07 5.63
C GLU A 49 8.70 10.38 4.90
N ALA A 50 7.70 11.11 5.40
CA ALA A 50 7.37 12.43 4.85
C ALA A 50 8.56 13.39 4.93
N GLY A 51 8.99 13.89 3.76
CA GLY A 51 10.15 14.76 3.62
C GLY A 51 11.44 14.04 3.19
N ASP A 52 11.47 12.71 3.20
CA ASP A 52 12.58 11.95 2.62
C ASP A 52 12.44 11.84 1.09
N THR A 53 13.34 12.50 0.37
CA THR A 53 13.40 12.47 -1.10
C THR A 53 14.47 11.53 -1.64
N SER A 54 15.13 10.73 -0.78
CA SER A 54 16.23 9.84 -1.18
C SER A 54 15.84 8.82 -2.25
N ARG A 55 14.54 8.48 -2.33
CA ARG A 55 13.97 7.52 -3.30
C ARG A 55 13.53 8.14 -4.62
N MET A 56 13.56 9.47 -4.77
CA MET A 56 12.99 10.14 -5.96
C MET A 56 13.62 9.70 -7.28
N ALA A 57 14.94 9.48 -7.31
CA ALA A 57 15.60 8.99 -8.53
C ALA A 57 15.12 7.60 -8.95
N ALA A 58 14.91 6.69 -7.98
CA ALA A 58 14.39 5.35 -8.24
C ALA A 58 12.93 5.37 -8.72
N VAL A 59 12.12 6.29 -8.18
CA VAL A 59 10.73 6.51 -8.63
C VAL A 59 10.71 7.04 -10.07
N ALA A 60 11.54 8.03 -10.39
CA ALA A 60 11.63 8.59 -11.74
C ALA A 60 12.08 7.54 -12.76
N ASP A 61 13.08 6.72 -12.41
CA ASP A 61 13.53 5.60 -13.24
C ASP A 61 12.41 4.58 -13.47
N ALA A 62 11.69 4.17 -12.42
CA ALA A 62 10.55 3.25 -12.55
C ALA A 62 9.46 3.78 -13.50
N VAL A 63 9.12 5.07 -13.40
CA VAL A 63 8.16 5.72 -14.30
C VAL A 63 8.63 5.69 -15.75
N LEU A 64 9.91 6.01 -16.01
CA LEU A 64 10.47 5.93 -17.36
C LEU A 64 10.40 4.50 -17.92
N ARG A 65 10.68 3.49 -17.09
CA ARG A 65 10.59 2.08 -17.51
C ARG A 65 9.18 1.66 -17.87
N ILE A 66 8.19 2.09 -17.09
CA ILE A 66 6.77 1.85 -17.39
C ILE A 66 6.39 2.48 -18.73
N LEU A 67 6.74 3.76 -18.93
CA LEU A 67 6.44 4.49 -20.16
C LEU A 67 7.09 3.82 -21.39
N THR A 68 8.31 3.28 -21.24
CA THR A 68 9.02 2.59 -22.32
C THR A 68 8.45 1.19 -22.61
N HIS A 69 8.27 0.34 -21.60
CA HIS A 69 8.06 -1.09 -21.81
C HIS A 69 6.60 -1.54 -21.69
N GLU A 70 5.82 -0.89 -20.83
CA GLU A 70 4.43 -1.28 -20.61
C GLU A 70 3.48 -0.43 -21.47
N MET A 71 3.88 0.82 -21.77
CA MET A 71 3.06 1.76 -22.55
C MET A 71 3.58 2.06 -23.96
N ALA A 72 4.82 1.65 -24.28
CA ALA A 72 5.47 1.91 -25.58
C ALA A 72 5.44 3.40 -26.02
N MET A 73 5.49 4.33 -25.05
CA MET A 73 5.48 5.78 -25.29
C MET A 73 6.88 6.33 -25.55
N LEU A 74 7.92 5.57 -25.22
CA LEU A 74 9.33 5.93 -25.37
C LEU A 74 10.07 4.83 -26.16
N PRO A 75 11.20 5.15 -26.81
CA PRO A 75 12.01 4.16 -27.51
C PRO A 75 12.51 3.06 -26.55
N VAL A 76 12.39 1.80 -26.98
CA VAL A 76 12.83 0.64 -26.20
C VAL A 76 14.35 0.60 -26.14
N ASP A 77 14.90 0.62 -24.92
CA ASP A 77 16.29 0.29 -24.66
C ASP A 77 16.43 -1.21 -24.36
N THR A 78 17.08 -1.93 -25.27
CA THR A 78 17.27 -3.39 -25.18
C THR A 78 18.37 -3.81 -24.20
N ALA A 79 19.17 -2.86 -23.69
CA ALA A 79 20.27 -3.14 -22.77
C ALA A 79 19.86 -3.06 -21.28
N MET A 80 18.58 -2.86 -20.99
CA MET A 80 18.12 -2.60 -19.64
C MET A 80 18.06 -3.84 -18.73
N PRO A 81 18.32 -3.65 -17.42
CA PRO A 81 18.17 -4.72 -16.44
C PRO A 81 16.68 -5.11 -16.28
N PRO A 82 16.42 -6.37 -15.85
CA PRO A 82 15.06 -6.83 -15.59
C PRO A 82 14.40 -5.99 -14.49
N PRO A 83 13.06 -6.03 -14.39
CA PRO A 83 12.35 -5.40 -13.28
C PRO A 83 12.87 -5.92 -11.93
N PRO A 84 12.80 -5.12 -10.86
CA PRO A 84 13.05 -5.60 -9.51
C PRO A 84 12.14 -6.78 -9.15
N SER A 85 12.49 -7.48 -8.07
CA SER A 85 11.76 -8.64 -7.56
C SER A 85 10.26 -8.34 -7.42
N GLN A 86 9.43 -9.37 -7.64
CA GLN A 86 7.99 -9.22 -7.45
C GLN A 86 7.67 -8.94 -5.98
N PRO A 87 6.89 -7.89 -5.67
CA PRO A 87 6.49 -7.58 -4.31
C PRO A 87 5.54 -8.65 -3.75
N THR A 88 5.51 -8.79 -2.43
CA THR A 88 4.47 -9.56 -1.75
C THR A 88 3.14 -8.82 -1.87
N ALA A 89 2.15 -9.45 -2.49
CA ALA A 89 0.83 -8.85 -2.68
C ALA A 89 -0.09 -9.11 -1.48
N PHE A 90 -0.76 -8.05 -1.02
CA PHE A 90 -1.81 -8.09 0.00
C PHE A 90 -3.10 -7.48 -0.56
N GLU A 91 -4.23 -7.93 -0.05
CA GLU A 91 -5.56 -7.39 -0.37
C GLU A 91 -6.23 -6.86 0.88
N VAL A 92 -6.87 -5.70 0.79
CA VAL A 92 -7.71 -5.14 1.85
C VAL A 92 -9.03 -5.90 1.89
N THR A 93 -9.26 -6.63 2.97
CA THR A 93 -10.48 -7.42 3.17
C THR A 93 -11.50 -6.72 4.07
N GLU A 94 -11.03 -6.03 5.11
CA GLU A 94 -11.86 -5.38 6.12
C GLU A 94 -11.22 -4.06 6.58
N VAL A 95 -12.05 -3.05 6.86
CA VAL A 95 -11.60 -1.73 7.31
C VAL A 95 -12.37 -1.29 8.53
N LEU A 96 -11.64 -0.82 9.54
CA LEU A 96 -12.18 -0.18 10.71
C LEU A 96 -11.81 1.30 10.69
N GLN A 97 -12.81 2.17 10.61
CA GLN A 97 -12.58 3.61 10.53
C GLN A 97 -12.37 4.28 11.91
N GLU A 98 -12.67 3.56 13.00
CA GLU A 98 -12.59 4.07 14.37
C GLU A 98 -11.13 4.11 14.88
N SER A 99 -10.85 5.07 15.76
CA SER A 99 -9.56 5.12 16.46
C SER A 99 -9.47 3.98 17.47
N CYS A 100 -8.33 3.30 17.49
CA CYS A 100 -8.10 2.19 18.41
C CYS A 100 -7.01 2.53 19.44
N LYS A 101 -7.11 1.88 20.61
CA LYS A 101 -6.02 1.90 21.59
C LYS A 101 -4.97 0.85 21.20
N GLU A 102 -3.71 1.20 21.37
CA GLU A 102 -2.61 0.24 21.28
C GLU A 102 -2.77 -0.86 22.34
N ARG A 103 -2.37 -2.08 21.98
CA ARG A 103 -2.28 -3.19 22.92
C ARG A 103 -1.14 -2.95 23.93
N PRO A 104 -1.24 -3.49 25.17
CA PRO A 104 -0.08 -3.62 26.05
C PRO A 104 1.01 -4.48 25.37
N GLY A 105 2.15 -3.88 25.05
CA GLY A 105 3.21 -4.53 24.26
C GLY A 105 3.84 -3.63 23.20
N GLY A 106 3.13 -2.56 22.82
CA GLY A 106 3.70 -1.40 22.13
C GLY A 106 3.92 -1.60 20.62
N PHE A 107 3.31 -0.68 19.86
CA PHE A 107 3.46 -0.45 18.44
C PHE A 107 2.86 -1.51 17.50
N ILE A 108 1.81 -1.10 16.79
CA ILE A 108 1.31 -1.76 15.59
C ILE A 108 1.84 -0.96 14.40
N ARG A 109 2.57 -1.61 13.51
CA ARG A 109 3.06 -1.02 12.26
C ARG A 109 2.29 -1.60 11.08
N ASN A 110 2.39 -0.92 9.95
CA ASN A 110 1.90 -1.46 8.68
C ASN A 110 2.57 -2.81 8.40
N PHE A 111 1.74 -3.78 8.00
CA PHE A 111 2.09 -5.15 7.67
C PHE A 111 2.64 -5.99 8.83
N ASP A 112 2.41 -5.58 10.09
CA ASP A 112 2.61 -6.49 11.22
C ASP A 112 1.56 -7.61 11.15
N ARG A 113 2.04 -8.86 11.28
CA ARG A 113 1.22 -10.08 11.26
C ARG A 113 0.44 -10.25 12.56
N VAL A 114 -0.83 -10.60 12.43
CA VAL A 114 -1.74 -10.95 13.54
C VAL A 114 -2.22 -12.39 13.35
N PRO A 115 -1.83 -13.31 14.24
CA PRO A 115 -2.37 -14.66 14.26
C PRO A 115 -3.89 -14.72 14.45
N ALA A 116 -4.51 -15.79 13.95
CA ALA A 116 -5.93 -16.04 14.14
C ALA A 116 -6.33 -16.02 15.62
N ASN A 117 -7.44 -15.35 15.92
CA ASN A 117 -8.03 -15.14 17.24
C ASN A 117 -7.17 -14.33 18.21
N GLU A 118 -6.07 -13.73 17.75
CA GLU A 118 -5.27 -12.82 18.57
C GLU A 118 -5.88 -11.42 18.54
N THR A 119 -6.06 -10.81 19.71
CA THR A 119 -6.53 -9.43 19.83
C THR A 119 -5.48 -8.48 19.28
N PHE A 120 -5.85 -7.69 18.28
CA PHE A 120 -4.96 -6.69 17.67
C PHE A 120 -5.31 -5.24 18.06
N ALA A 121 -6.53 -4.97 18.52
CA ALA A 121 -6.94 -3.63 18.92
C ALA A 121 -8.06 -3.68 19.96
N THR A 122 -8.22 -2.61 20.74
CA THR A 122 -9.40 -2.40 21.59
C THR A 122 -10.09 -1.11 21.19
N VAL A 123 -11.41 -1.18 20.94
CA VAL A 123 -12.24 -0.04 20.56
C VAL A 123 -13.48 0.00 21.44
N HIS A 124 -13.75 1.13 22.09
CA HIS A 124 -14.86 1.28 23.04
C HIS A 124 -14.96 0.16 24.11
N SER A 125 -13.81 -0.32 24.59
CA SER A 125 -13.69 -1.44 25.55
C SER A 125 -14.08 -2.82 25.00
N VAL A 126 -14.19 -2.95 23.67
CA VAL A 126 -14.35 -4.22 22.95
C VAL A 126 -13.03 -4.60 22.31
N ASP A 127 -12.56 -5.80 22.59
CA ASP A 127 -11.37 -6.36 21.98
C ASP A 127 -11.70 -6.90 20.59
N LEU A 128 -10.88 -6.51 19.61
CA LEU A 128 -11.03 -6.89 18.21
C LEU A 128 -10.05 -8.00 17.87
N CYS A 129 -10.58 -9.10 17.35
CA CYS A 129 -9.84 -10.22 16.78
C CYS A 129 -10.60 -10.82 15.60
N VAL A 130 -9.89 -11.51 14.72
CA VAL A 130 -10.47 -12.21 13.56
C VAL A 130 -10.09 -13.69 13.59
N PRO A 131 -10.93 -14.62 13.09
CA PRO A 131 -10.68 -16.06 13.19
C PRO A 131 -9.65 -16.58 12.18
N TYR A 132 -8.91 -15.70 11.52
CA TYR A 132 -7.94 -16.01 10.47
C TYR A 132 -6.67 -15.17 10.66
N GLU A 133 -5.57 -15.59 10.03
CA GLU A 133 -4.34 -14.81 10.01
C GLU A 133 -4.54 -13.54 9.19
N SER A 134 -4.14 -12.39 9.74
CA SER A 134 -4.28 -11.09 9.10
C SER A 134 -3.02 -10.24 9.23
N PHE A 135 -2.99 -9.14 8.48
CA PHE A 135 -1.92 -8.15 8.51
C PHE A 135 -2.55 -6.77 8.67
N ILE A 136 -2.07 -5.97 9.61
CA ILE A 136 -2.65 -4.66 9.89
C ILE A 136 -2.04 -3.61 8.97
N VAL A 137 -2.86 -2.75 8.37
CA VAL A 137 -2.41 -1.61 7.56
C VAL A 137 -3.17 -0.34 7.95
N PHE A 138 -2.47 0.79 7.89
CA PHE A 138 -2.95 2.12 8.31
C PHE A 138 -3.54 2.18 9.73
N PRO A 139 -2.85 1.67 10.77
CA PRO A 139 -3.39 1.67 12.12
C PRO A 139 -3.64 3.10 12.63
N LYS A 140 -4.88 3.39 13.04
CA LYS A 140 -5.30 4.68 13.60
C LYS A 140 -5.03 4.76 15.11
N VAL A 141 -3.77 4.60 15.51
CA VAL A 141 -3.34 4.69 16.91
C VAL A 141 -2.77 6.07 17.24
N PRO A 142 -2.94 6.58 18.47
CA PRO A 142 -2.50 7.93 18.85
C PRO A 142 -1.00 8.19 18.66
N SER A 143 -0.16 7.16 18.79
CA SER A 143 1.31 7.28 18.63
C SER A 143 1.74 7.66 17.21
N LEU A 144 0.88 7.42 16.21
CA LEU A 144 1.15 7.73 14.80
C LEU A 144 0.54 9.06 14.36
N TRP A 145 -0.20 9.75 15.24
CA TRP A 145 -0.80 11.03 14.90
C TRP A 145 0.26 12.13 14.99
N LYS A 146 0.57 12.77 13.85
CA LYS A 146 1.33 14.02 13.84
C LYS A 146 0.41 15.15 14.30
N VAL A 147 0.62 15.64 15.52
CA VAL A 147 -0.06 16.84 16.03
C VAL A 147 0.65 18.08 15.47
N GLY A 148 -0.05 18.89 14.67
CA GLY A 148 0.41 20.23 14.29
C GLY A 148 1.29 20.33 13.04
N SER A 149 0.95 19.61 11.97
CA SER A 149 1.48 19.88 10.62
C SER A 149 0.78 21.07 9.96
#